data_AF-A0A7C6NWC9-F1
#
_entry.id   AF-A0A7C6NWC9-F1
#
_cell.length_a   1.000
_cell.length_b   1.000
_cell.length_c   1.000
_cell.angle_alpha   90.00
_cell.angle_beta   90.00
_cell.angle_gamma   90.00
#
_symmetry.space_group_name_H-M   'P 1'
#
loop_
_entity.id
_entity.type
_entity.pdbx_description
1 polymer ?
#
loop_
_entity_poly.entity_id
_entity_poly.type
_entity_poly.pdbx_seq_one_letter_code
_entity_poly.pdbx_strand_id
1 'polypeptide(L)'
;MSLNALELVEENDDDNDITHQYEDHGESETAVTTFEKRSLHMGPIPSPEVLAEYNEIDPTFANRILIMAEQQASHRQRTERKIIDSGTRDSFMGILFGFLIGAISLIVSLILGLNGRTLESTVLGAGGLGGLVSVFIYGTRNKSNENDDEK
;
A
#
# COMPACT_ATOMS: atom_id res chain seq x y z
N MET A 1 -7.76 -7.10 57.29
CA MET A 1 -8.94 -7.93 57.00
C MET A 1 -9.19 -7.77 55.50
N SER A 2 -8.46 -8.46 54.61
CA SER A 2 -8.59 -9.89 54.23
C SER A 2 -10.03 -10.14 53.73
N LEU A 3 -10.40 -10.45 52.47
CA LEU A 3 -9.81 -11.08 51.24
C LEU A 3 -10.59 -10.50 50.01
N ASN A 4 -10.03 -10.27 48.81
CA ASN A 4 -9.90 -11.20 47.65
C ASN A 4 -11.15 -12.09 47.41
N ALA A 5 -11.70 -12.35 46.20
CA ALA A 5 -11.17 -12.36 44.83
C ALA A 5 -12.33 -12.50 43.80
N LEU A 6 -12.12 -11.98 42.58
CA LEU A 6 -12.46 -12.52 41.25
C LEU A 6 -13.59 -13.57 41.09
N GLU A 7 -14.62 -13.19 40.33
CA GLU A 7 -15.33 -14.02 39.33
C GLU A 7 -15.87 -13.04 38.25
N LEU A 8 -15.11 -12.80 37.17
CA LEU A 8 -15.28 -13.39 35.82
C LEU A 8 -16.66 -13.10 35.19
N VAL A 9 -16.74 -12.15 34.26
CA VAL A 9 -16.93 -12.35 32.80
C VAL A 9 -18.33 -12.85 32.41
N GLU A 10 -19.12 -11.96 31.80
CA GLU A 10 -20.03 -12.15 30.64
C GLU A 10 -20.60 -10.75 30.31
N GLU A 11 -20.21 -10.10 29.23
CA GLU A 11 -20.65 -10.29 27.84
C GLU A 11 -22.17 -10.14 27.62
N ASN A 12 -22.47 -9.16 26.76
CA ASN A 12 -23.60 -9.07 25.83
C ASN A 12 -24.94 -8.46 26.21
N ASP A 13 -25.30 -7.61 25.24
CA ASP A 13 -26.61 -7.27 24.71
C ASP A 13 -27.54 -6.44 25.59
N ASP A 14 -27.48 -5.14 25.31
CA ASP A 14 -28.49 -4.14 25.62
C ASP A 14 -29.90 -4.69 25.40
N ASP A 15 -30.46 -5.00 26.54
CA ASP A 15 -31.85 -5.21 26.91
C ASP A 15 -32.78 -4.23 26.18
N ASN A 16 -33.64 -4.72 25.29
CA ASN A 16 -35.08 -4.51 25.46
C ASN A 16 -35.89 -5.47 24.57
N ASP A 17 -36.21 -6.63 25.14
CA ASP A 17 -37.39 -7.42 24.79
C ASP A 17 -38.64 -6.67 25.25
N ILE A 18 -39.54 -6.32 24.34
CA ILE A 18 -40.96 -6.26 24.69
C ILE A 18 -41.83 -6.68 23.51
N THR A 19 -42.11 -7.98 23.47
CA THR A 19 -43.45 -8.59 23.27
C THR A 19 -44.56 -7.59 22.89
N HIS A 20 -44.97 -7.58 21.62
CA HIS A 20 -46.20 -6.92 21.18
C HIS A 20 -47.40 -7.85 21.42
N GLN A 21 -48.27 -7.47 22.36
CA GLN A 21 -49.63 -7.99 22.49
C GLN A 21 -50.46 -7.60 21.26
N TYR A 22 -51.18 -8.58 20.72
CA TYR A 22 -52.19 -8.40 19.68
C TYR A 22 -53.52 -7.98 20.31
N GLU A 23 -54.06 -6.84 19.91
CA GLU A 23 -55.51 -6.66 19.86
C GLU A 23 -55.95 -6.19 18.47
N ASP A 24 -56.82 -7.02 17.94
CA ASP A 24 -57.57 -6.98 16.69
C ASP A 24 -58.56 -5.83 16.67
N HIS A 25 -58.60 -5.07 15.57
CA HIS A 25 -59.85 -4.67 14.91
C HIS A 25 -59.58 -4.14 13.49
N GLY A 26 -59.93 -4.98 12.51
CA GLY A 26 -60.84 -4.66 11.39
C GLY A 26 -60.61 -3.40 10.52
N GLU A 27 -60.25 -3.68 9.26
CA GLU A 27 -60.55 -2.95 8.01
C GLU A 27 -59.63 -1.82 7.49
N SER A 28 -58.83 -2.24 6.50
CA SER A 28 -58.41 -1.57 5.26
C SER A 28 -57.35 -0.45 5.32
N GLU A 29 -56.10 -0.91 5.27
CA GLU A 29 -54.99 -0.46 4.42
C GLU A 29 -55.05 0.96 3.83
N THR A 30 -54.16 1.85 4.28
CA THR A 30 -53.01 2.31 3.47
C THR A 30 -51.98 2.94 4.42
N ALA A 31 -51.21 2.11 5.13
CA ALA A 31 -50.04 2.60 5.85
C ALA A 31 -48.98 2.94 4.80
N VAL A 32 -48.82 4.23 4.49
CA VAL A 32 -47.70 4.72 3.67
C VAL A 32 -46.43 4.61 4.52
N THR A 33 -45.85 3.41 4.55
CA THR A 33 -44.52 3.19 5.12
C THR A 33 -43.51 3.78 4.15
N THR A 34 -42.98 4.97 4.47
CA THR A 34 -41.90 5.59 3.71
C THR A 34 -40.62 4.76 3.91
N PHE A 35 -40.18 4.07 2.86
CA PHE A 35 -38.88 3.39 2.83
C PHE A 35 -37.77 4.40 2.51
N GLU A 36 -36.90 4.70 3.47
CA GLU A 36 -35.70 5.52 3.25
C GLU A 36 -34.62 4.65 2.57
N LYS A 37 -34.48 4.74 1.24
CA LYS A 37 -33.41 4.05 0.50
C LYS A 37 -32.08 4.77 0.74
N ARG A 38 -31.30 4.33 1.74
CA ARG A 38 -29.91 4.78 1.90
C ARG A 38 -29.01 4.07 0.89
N SER A 39 -28.46 4.80 -0.07
CA SER A 39 -27.36 4.30 -0.92
C SER A 39 -26.03 4.77 -0.35
N LEU A 40 -25.20 3.82 0.06
CA LEU A 40 -23.80 4.05 0.40
C LEU A 40 -22.99 3.77 -0.86
N HIS A 41 -22.38 4.80 -1.44
CA HIS A 41 -21.54 4.65 -2.60
C HIS A 41 -20.12 5.11 -2.30
N MET A 42 -19.15 4.21 -2.40
CA MET A 42 -17.74 4.51 -2.19
C MET A 42 -16.95 4.06 -3.42
N GLY A 43 -16.53 5.03 -4.22
CA GLY A 43 -15.78 4.80 -5.44
C GLY A 43 -15.67 6.07 -6.28
N PRO A 44 -14.73 6.13 -7.23
CA PRO A 44 -14.45 7.33 -8.04
C PRO A 44 -15.55 7.68 -9.05
N ILE A 45 -16.51 6.78 -9.25
CA ILE A 45 -17.64 6.91 -10.17
C ILE A 45 -18.92 6.81 -9.34
N PRO A 46 -19.90 7.72 -9.45
CA PRO A 46 -21.15 7.64 -8.70
C PRO A 46 -21.96 6.39 -9.05
N SER A 47 -22.94 6.04 -8.22
CA SER A 47 -23.78 4.85 -8.44
C SER A 47 -24.51 4.94 -9.79
N PRO A 48 -24.85 3.79 -10.43
CA PRO A 48 -25.54 3.79 -11.71
C PRO A 48 -26.87 4.55 -11.70
N GLU A 49 -27.58 4.51 -10.56
CA GLU A 49 -28.84 5.24 -10.36
C GLU A 49 -28.61 6.75 -10.41
N VAL A 50 -27.60 7.25 -9.68
CA VAL A 50 -27.23 8.68 -9.66
C VAL A 50 -26.67 9.12 -11.02
N LEU A 51 -25.92 8.26 -11.73
CA LEU A 51 -25.47 8.55 -13.09
C LEU A 51 -26.63 8.70 -14.08
N ALA A 52 -27.68 7.89 -13.93
CA ALA A 52 -28.88 7.99 -14.75
C ALA A 52 -29.61 9.32 -14.48
N GLU A 53 -29.75 9.73 -13.21
CA GLU A 53 -30.31 11.03 -12.82
C GLU A 53 -29.51 12.21 -13.42
N TYR A 54 -28.17 12.14 -13.42
CA TYR A 54 -27.34 13.16 -14.08
C TYR A 54 -27.60 13.24 -15.60
N ASN A 55 -27.88 12.11 -16.23
CA ASN A 55 -28.15 12.04 -17.66
C ASN A 55 -29.54 12.57 -18.04
N GLU A 56 -30.49 12.53 -17.11
CA GLU A 56 -31.81 13.16 -17.26
C GLU A 56 -31.73 14.70 -17.24
N ILE A 57 -30.78 15.26 -16.47
CA ILE A 57 -30.51 16.71 -16.45
C ILE A 57 -29.82 17.15 -17.76
N ASP A 58 -28.76 16.44 -18.14
CA ASP A 58 -28.04 16.66 -19.39
C ASP A 58 -27.43 15.33 -19.87
N PRO A 59 -27.74 14.89 -21.11
CA PRO A 59 -27.31 13.60 -21.64
C PRO A 59 -25.78 13.46 -21.81
N THR A 60 -25.00 14.51 -21.57
CA THR A 60 -23.54 14.51 -21.64
C THR A 60 -22.86 14.37 -20.27
N PHE A 61 -23.58 14.57 -19.16
CA PHE A 61 -22.97 14.64 -17.83
C PHE A 61 -22.41 13.31 -17.37
N ALA A 62 -23.17 12.22 -17.52
CA ALA A 62 -22.69 10.89 -17.16
C ALA A 62 -21.40 10.54 -17.92
N ASN A 63 -21.33 10.87 -19.21
CA ASN A 63 -20.14 10.66 -20.04
C ASN A 63 -18.94 11.50 -19.56
N ARG A 64 -19.14 12.78 -19.21
CA ARG A 64 -18.08 13.65 -18.67
C ARG A 64 -17.53 13.13 -17.36
N ILE A 65 -18.38 12.62 -16.47
CA ILE A 65 -17.97 12.02 -15.19
C ILE A 65 -17.13 10.76 -15.43
N LEU A 66 -17.56 9.89 -16.34
CA LEU A 66 -16.81 8.69 -16.72
C LEU A 66 -15.43 9.05 -17.31
N ILE A 67 -15.37 10.02 -18.23
CA ILE A 67 -14.11 10.51 -18.81
C ILE A 67 -13.19 11.06 -17.72
N MET A 68 -13.72 11.88 -16.79
CA MET A 68 -12.93 12.43 -15.69
C MET A 68 -12.31 11.32 -14.83
N ALA A 69 -13.07 10.29 -14.50
CA ALA A 69 -12.56 9.17 -13.72
C ALA A 69 -11.56 8.29 -14.51
N GLU A 70 -11.78 8.07 -15.81
CA GLU A 70 -10.80 7.39 -16.67
C GLU A 70 -9.48 8.16 -16.74
N GLN A 71 -9.55 9.48 -16.89
CA GLN A 71 -8.37 10.34 -16.89
C GLN A 71 -7.63 10.28 -15.55
N GLN A 72 -8.34 10.28 -14.42
CA GLN A 72 -7.75 10.12 -13.10
C GLN A 72 -7.10 8.75 -12.92
N ALA A 73 -7.76 7.67 -13.37
CA ALA A 73 -7.20 6.32 -13.33
C ALA A 73 -5.94 6.21 -14.21
N SER A 74 -5.99 6.75 -15.43
CA SER A 74 -4.86 6.78 -16.37
C SER A 74 -3.68 7.60 -15.83
N HIS A 75 -3.96 8.77 -15.22
CA HIS A 75 -2.94 9.58 -14.57
C HIS A 75 -2.28 8.82 -13.42
N ARG A 76 -3.06 8.16 -12.57
CA ARG A 76 -2.54 7.35 -11.46
C ARG A 76 -1.65 6.21 -11.96
N GLN A 77 -2.14 5.44 -12.93
CA GLN A 77 -1.36 4.37 -13.57
C GLN A 77 -0.06 4.88 -14.19
N ARG A 78 -0.09 6.06 -14.84
CA ARG A 78 1.11 6.66 -15.43
C ARG A 78 2.12 7.07 -14.36
N THR A 79 1.66 7.61 -13.24
CA THR A 79 2.51 7.98 -12.10
C THR A 79 3.09 6.75 -11.43
N GLU A 80 2.27 5.72 -11.16
CA GLU A 80 2.71 4.42 -10.63
C GLU A 80 3.81 3.80 -11.52
N ARG A 81 3.58 3.72 -12.84
CA ARG A 81 4.59 3.22 -13.80
C ARG A 81 5.87 4.05 -13.76
N LYS A 82 5.78 5.38 -13.77
CA LYS A 82 6.95 6.25 -13.74
C LYS A 82 7.76 6.07 -12.45
N ILE A 83 7.09 5.90 -11.31
CA ILE A 83 7.74 5.64 -10.02
C ILE A 83 8.50 4.30 -10.09
N ILE A 84 7.85 3.23 -10.53
CA ILE A 84 8.46 1.91 -10.67
C ILE A 84 9.67 1.94 -11.63
N ASP A 85 9.50 2.55 -12.80
CA ASP A 85 10.55 2.67 -13.82
C ASP A 85 11.74 3.50 -13.30
N SER A 86 11.46 4.61 -12.61
CA SER A 86 12.51 5.46 -12.03
C SER A 86 13.30 4.74 -10.94
N GLY A 87 12.61 4.06 -10.00
CA GLY A 87 13.27 3.28 -8.96
C GLY A 87 14.13 2.14 -9.50
N THR A 88 13.68 1.49 -10.59
CA THR A 88 14.43 0.42 -11.25
C THR A 88 15.70 0.95 -11.92
N ARG A 89 15.59 2.08 -12.62
CA ARG A 89 16.73 2.68 -13.32
C ARG A 89 17.77 3.22 -12.35
N ASP A 90 17.34 3.87 -11.28
CA ASP A 90 18.25 4.43 -10.27
C ASP A 90 19.03 3.32 -9.54
N SER A 91 18.35 2.21 -9.23
CA SER A 91 18.98 1.02 -8.67
C SER A 91 20.03 0.42 -9.61
N PHE A 92 19.72 0.36 -10.91
CA PHE A 92 20.66 -0.17 -11.92
C PHE A 92 21.90 0.71 -12.10
N MET A 93 21.73 2.04 -12.10
CA MET A 93 22.87 2.96 -12.13
C MET A 93 23.78 2.79 -10.91
N GLY A 94 23.22 2.64 -9.71
CA GLY A 94 24.00 2.38 -8.49
C GLY A 94 24.84 1.10 -8.59
N ILE A 95 24.24 0.01 -9.06
CA ILE A 95 24.94 -1.28 -9.27
C ILE A 95 26.06 -1.13 -10.31
N LEU A 96 25.82 -0.40 -11.40
CA LEU A 96 26.81 -0.20 -12.45
C LEU A 96 28.02 0.61 -11.97
N PHE A 97 27.80 1.70 -11.24
CA PHE A 97 28.89 2.47 -10.65
C PHE A 97 29.65 1.68 -9.58
N GLY A 98 28.94 0.92 -8.73
CA GLY A 98 29.56 0.03 -7.75
C GLY A 98 30.43 -1.05 -8.42
N PHE A 99 29.96 -1.65 -9.50
CA PHE A 99 30.71 -2.61 -10.30
C PHE A 99 31.97 -1.97 -10.92
N LEU A 100 31.85 -0.77 -11.49
CA LEU A 100 32.97 -0.09 -12.12
C LEU A 100 34.07 0.26 -11.10
N ILE A 101 33.68 0.82 -9.95
CA ILE A 101 34.61 1.13 -8.85
C ILE A 101 35.28 -0.15 -8.33
N GLY A 102 34.49 -1.22 -8.16
CA GLY A 102 35.00 -2.53 -7.75
C GLY A 102 36.00 -3.11 -8.74
N ALA A 103 35.68 -3.11 -10.02
CA ALA A 103 36.54 -3.60 -11.09
C ALA A 103 37.86 -2.82 -11.14
N ILE A 104 37.81 -1.49 -11.06
CA ILE A 104 39.01 -0.65 -11.03
C ILE A 104 39.85 -0.98 -9.79
N SER A 105 39.24 -1.12 -8.61
CA SER A 105 39.96 -1.45 -7.37
C SER A 105 40.69 -2.80 -7.46
N LEU A 106 40.06 -3.80 -8.10
CA LEU A 106 40.67 -5.12 -8.32
C LEU A 106 41.84 -5.06 -9.30
N ILE A 107 41.71 -4.31 -10.39
CA ILE A 107 42.79 -4.12 -11.37
C ILE A 107 43.99 -3.45 -10.70
N VAL A 108 43.75 -2.38 -9.94
CA VAL A 108 44.80 -1.67 -9.20
C VAL A 108 45.47 -2.60 -8.17
N SER A 109 44.67 -3.35 -7.42
CA SER A 109 45.15 -4.34 -6.45
C SER A 109 46.04 -5.41 -7.11
N LEU A 110 45.64 -5.91 -8.28
CA LEU A 110 46.39 -6.90 -9.03
C LEU A 110 47.74 -6.35 -9.51
N ILE A 111 47.74 -5.16 -10.11
CA ILE A 111 48.97 -4.50 -10.57
C ILE A 111 49.93 -4.28 -9.39
N LEU A 112 49.42 -3.86 -8.23
CA LEU A 112 50.23 -3.62 -7.05
C LEU A 112 50.83 -4.91 -6.48
N GLY A 113 50.07 -6.00 -6.52
CA GLY A 113 50.54 -7.34 -6.14
C GLY A 113 51.67 -7.84 -7.05
N LEU A 114 51.57 -7.63 -8.36
CA LEU A 114 52.62 -8.01 -9.32
C LEU A 114 53.93 -7.22 -9.13
N ASN A 115 53.84 -5.99 -8.62
CA ASN A 115 55.01 -5.16 -8.28
C ASN A 115 55.67 -5.53 -6.94
N GLY A 116 55.23 -6.59 -6.27
CA GLY A 116 55.82 -7.09 -5.02
C GLY A 116 55.35 -6.36 -3.75
N ARG A 117 54.37 -5.45 -3.85
CA ARG A 117 53.78 -4.72 -2.71
C ARG A 117 52.61 -5.50 -2.11
N THR A 118 52.88 -6.70 -1.59
CA THR A 118 51.87 -7.67 -1.13
C THR A 118 50.97 -7.14 0.00
N LEU A 119 51.52 -6.35 0.92
CA LEU A 119 50.76 -5.77 2.04
C LEU A 119 49.73 -4.75 1.55
N GLU A 120 50.16 -3.84 0.67
CA GLU A 120 49.28 -2.79 0.11
C GLU A 120 48.20 -3.41 -0.79
N SER A 121 48.55 -4.38 -1.62
CA SER A 121 47.58 -5.08 -2.49
C SER A 121 46.57 -5.89 -1.69
N THR A 122 46.99 -6.54 -0.60
CA THR A 122 46.06 -7.32 0.24
C THR A 122 45.06 -6.41 0.94
N VAL A 123 45.51 -5.30 1.52
CA VAL A 123 44.60 -4.34 2.18
C VAL A 123 43.63 -3.72 1.18
N LEU A 124 44.11 -3.32 0.00
CA LEU A 124 43.25 -2.73 -1.03
C LEU A 124 42.24 -3.75 -1.59
N GLY A 125 42.70 -4.96 -1.90
CA GLY A 125 41.86 -6.02 -2.47
C GLY A 125 40.85 -6.56 -1.47
N ALA A 126 41.30 -6.99 -0.28
CA ALA A 126 40.42 -7.52 0.75
C ALA A 126 39.51 -6.44 1.34
N GLY A 127 40.02 -5.23 1.55
CA GLY A 127 39.24 -4.09 2.02
C GLY A 127 38.20 -3.64 0.98
N GLY A 128 38.59 -3.56 -0.30
CA GLY A 128 37.68 -3.18 -1.39
C GLY A 128 36.56 -4.21 -1.60
N LEU A 129 36.90 -5.50 -1.67
CA LEU A 129 35.91 -6.58 -1.78
C LEU A 129 35.04 -6.68 -0.53
N GLY A 130 35.63 -6.62 0.66
CA GLY A 130 34.89 -6.62 1.92
C GLY A 130 33.91 -5.45 2.02
N GLY A 131 34.34 -4.26 1.60
CA GLY A 131 33.50 -3.07 1.50
C GLY A 131 32.32 -3.28 0.55
N LEU A 132 32.55 -3.76 -0.67
CA LEU A 132 31.48 -4.05 -1.63
C LEU A 132 30.48 -5.08 -1.10
N VAL A 133 30.97 -6.20 -0.57
CA VAL A 133 30.11 -7.24 0.03
C VAL A 133 29.28 -6.67 1.17
N SER A 134 29.86 -5.83 2.03
CA SER A 134 29.14 -5.20 3.13
C SER A 134 28.00 -4.30 2.64
N VAL A 135 28.22 -3.52 1.57
CA VAL A 135 27.20 -2.67 0.95
C VAL A 135 26.08 -3.51 0.36
N PHE A 136 26.39 -4.60 -0.34
CA PHE A 136 25.37 -5.50 -0.88
C PHE A 136 24.54 -6.21 0.21
N ILE A 137 25.18 -6.64 1.30
CA ILE A 137 24.48 -7.23 2.44
C ILE A 137 23.57 -6.20 3.11
N TYR A 138 24.08 -4.99 3.38
CA TYR A 138 23.31 -3.93 4.02
C TYR A 138 22.13 -3.48 3.14
N GLY A 139 22.37 -3.28 1.84
CA GLY A 139 21.33 -2.92 0.88
C GLY A 139 20.21 -3.97 0.78
N THR A 140 20.56 -5.26 0.88
CA THR A 140 19.57 -6.34 0.92
C THR A 140 18.74 -6.34 2.20
N ARG A 141 19.37 -6.05 3.35
CA ARG A 141 18.72 -6.08 4.66
C ARG A 141 17.77 -4.89 4.88
N ASN A 142 18.16 -3.71 4.41
CA ASN A 142 17.33 -2.51 4.52
C ASN A 142 16.01 -2.65 3.73
N LYS A 143 16.02 -3.43 2.65
CA LYS A 143 14.82 -3.67 1.83
C LYS A 143 13.79 -4.60 2.49
N SER A 144 14.16 -5.37 3.52
CA SER A 144 13.21 -6.20 4.26
C SER A 144 12.50 -5.43 5.38
N ASN A 145 13.23 -4.61 6.15
CA ASN A 145 12.67 -3.90 7.30
C ASN A 145 11.62 -2.84 6.91
N GLU A 146 11.74 -2.23 5.73
CA GLU A 146 10.77 -1.24 5.26
C GLU A 146 9.38 -1.83 4.98
N ASN A 147 9.24 -3.16 4.84
CA ASN A 147 7.93 -3.81 4.71
C ASN A 147 7.30 -4.21 6.06
N ASP A 148 8.06 -4.14 7.15
CA ASP A 148 7.59 -4.54 8.49
C ASP A 148 7.14 -3.34 9.33
N ASP A 149 7.66 -2.13 9.08
CA ASP A 149 7.25 -0.89 9.76
C ASP A 149 5.93 -0.29 9.22
N GLU A 150 5.43 -0.77 8.07
CA GLU A 150 4.19 -0.30 7.45
C GLU A 150 2.97 -1.22 7.75
N LYS A 151 3.11 -2.14 8.71
CA LYS A 151 2.09 -3.14 9.06
C LYS A 151 1.55 -2.98 10.48
#